data_AF-A0A5C6PCN5-F1
#
_entry.id   AF-A0A5C6PCN5-F1
#
_cell.length_a   1.000
_cell.length_b   1.000
_cell.length_c   1.000
_cell.angle_alpha   90.00
_cell.angle_beta   90.00
_cell.angle_gamma   90.00
#
_symmetry.space_group_name_H-M   'P 1'
#
loop_
_entity.id
_entity.type
_entity.pdbx_description
1 polymer ?
#
loop_
_entity_poly.entity_id
_entity_poly.type
_entity_poly.pdbx_seq_one_letter_code
_entity_poly.pdbx_strand_id
1 'polypeptide(L)'
;MSEYNTTQSDYRERCKGRIQRQLEITGRNTTNEELESMLESDNPAIFTSGIIMDNITEQAMNEIETRHNEIIKLENSIRELHDMFMDMAMLVESQGGLVNNIEHRVQEAQEYVEQAKESVPKCKKFKKTSKRGEMIDRIEYNVEHSVDYVERAVSDTKKAVKYQSKARRVSPMRGENDACVPPCSHVNLQELRM
;
A
#
# COMPACT_ATOMS: atom_id res chain seq x y z
N MET A 1 2.24 9.41 4.79
CA MET A 1 0.97 8.66 4.89
C MET A 1 0.51 8.54 6.32
N SER A 2 1.38 8.17 7.27
CA SER A 2 1.11 8.47 8.69
C SER A 2 0.78 9.95 8.87
N GLU A 3 1.53 10.87 8.27
CA GLU A 3 1.23 12.31 8.34
C GLU A 3 -0.12 12.71 7.71
N TYR A 4 -0.51 12.11 6.57
CA TYR A 4 -1.81 12.38 5.95
C TYR A 4 -2.94 11.88 6.84
N ASN A 5 -2.85 10.63 7.32
CA ASN A 5 -3.84 10.05 8.22
C ASN A 5 -3.91 10.80 9.57
N THR A 6 -2.77 11.20 10.12
CA THR A 6 -2.71 12.06 11.33
C THR A 6 -3.40 13.39 11.08
N THR A 7 -3.10 14.08 9.96
CA THR A 7 -3.75 15.35 9.60
C THR A 7 -5.26 15.19 9.44
N GLN A 8 -5.71 14.09 8.84
CA GLN A 8 -7.12 13.77 8.66
C GLN A 8 -7.80 13.44 10.00
N SER A 9 -7.14 12.68 10.88
CA SER A 9 -7.64 12.39 12.23
C SER A 9 -7.76 13.66 13.07
N ASP A 10 -6.78 14.57 12.98
CA ASP A 10 -6.83 15.87 13.64
C ASP A 10 -7.97 16.74 13.10
N TYR A 11 -8.23 16.68 11.79
CA TYR A 11 -9.36 17.39 11.18
C TYR A 11 -10.71 16.82 11.65
N ARG A 12 -10.85 15.50 11.73
CA ARG A 12 -12.04 14.82 12.28
C ARG A 12 -12.33 15.29 13.71
N GLU A 13 -11.31 15.29 14.56
CA GLU A 13 -11.45 15.69 15.96
C GLU A 13 -11.86 17.17 16.11
N ARG A 14 -11.33 18.05 15.25
CA ARG A 14 -11.73 19.47 15.21
C ARG A 14 -13.17 19.66 14.76
N CYS A 15 -13.67 18.87 13.80
CA CYS A 15 -15.06 18.90 13.38
C CYS A 15 -15.99 18.37 14.48
N LYS A 16 -15.62 17.27 15.13
CA LYS A 16 -16.34 16.71 16.29
C LYS A 16 -16.46 17.74 17.41
N GLY A 17 -15.36 18.38 17.82
CA GLY A 17 -15.37 19.41 18.85
C GLY A 17 -16.24 20.62 18.51
N ARG A 18 -16.36 20.98 17.22
CA ARG A 18 -17.32 22.01 16.78
C ARG A 18 -18.77 21.56 16.92
N ILE A 19 -19.09 20.33 16.52
CA ILE A 19 -20.45 19.78 16.66
C ILE A 19 -20.86 19.73 18.13
N GLN A 20 -19.96 19.26 19.00
CA GLN A 20 -20.18 19.22 20.45
C GLN A 20 -20.56 20.60 21.00
N ARG A 21 -19.78 21.63 20.62
CA ARG A 21 -20.05 23.01 21.05
C ARG A 21 -21.40 23.54 20.54
N GLN A 22 -21.80 23.19 19.31
CA GLN A 22 -23.10 23.60 18.78
C GLN A 22 -24.27 22.90 19.49
N LEU A 23 -24.09 21.65 19.92
CA LEU A 23 -25.07 20.93 20.74
C LEU A 23 -25.20 21.54 22.15
N GLU A 24 -24.09 22.00 22.75
CA GLU A 24 -24.13 22.73 24.01
C GLU A 24 -24.90 24.07 23.89
N ILE A 25 -24.75 24.79 22.76
CA ILE A 25 -25.47 26.04 22.48
C ILE A 25 -26.98 25.80 22.36
N THR A 26 -27.40 24.67 21.80
CA THR A 26 -28.81 24.30 21.69
C THR A 26 -29.40 23.72 22.98
N GLY A 27 -28.59 23.65 24.05
CA GLY A 27 -29.01 23.19 25.37
C GLY A 27 -28.93 21.68 25.56
N ARG A 28 -28.27 20.94 24.65
CA ARG A 28 -28.09 19.49 24.73
C ARG A 28 -26.65 19.15 25.11
N ASN A 29 -26.43 18.85 26.39
CA ASN A 29 -25.16 18.30 26.85
C ASN A 29 -25.02 16.87 26.32
N THR A 30 -23.94 16.60 25.59
CA THR A 30 -23.64 15.30 25.00
C THR A 30 -22.23 14.88 25.40
N THR A 31 -22.09 13.64 25.85
CA THR A 31 -20.79 13.04 26.14
C THR A 31 -20.04 12.72 24.84
N ASN A 32 -18.73 12.48 24.95
CA ASN A 32 -17.92 12.11 23.79
C ASN A 32 -18.39 10.79 23.15
N GLU A 33 -18.75 9.82 23.98
CA GLU A 33 -19.24 8.51 23.54
C GLU A 33 -20.61 8.62 22.87
N GLU A 34 -21.53 9.40 23.42
CA GLU A 34 -22.83 9.67 22.79
C GLU A 34 -22.67 10.39 21.46
N LEU A 35 -21.76 11.37 21.38
CA LEU A 35 -21.51 12.12 20.15
C LEU A 35 -20.92 11.22 19.06
N GLU A 36 -20.01 10.31 19.40
CA GLU A 36 -19.50 9.32 18.44
C GLU A 36 -20.62 8.40 17.94
N SER A 37 -21.48 7.89 18.83
CA SER A 37 -22.64 7.09 18.44
C SER A 37 -23.59 7.85 17.50
N MET A 38 -23.74 9.17 17.69
CA MET A 38 -24.54 10.01 16.81
C MET A 38 -23.89 10.20 15.44
N LEU A 39 -22.55 10.34 15.38
CA LEU A 39 -21.79 10.46 14.13
C LEU A 39 -21.76 9.14 13.33
N GLU A 40 -21.77 8.00 14.01
CA GLU A 40 -21.85 6.67 13.38
C GLU A 40 -23.25 6.34 12.84
N SER A 41 -24.27 7.09 13.27
CA SER A 41 -25.63 6.86 12.82
C SER A 41 -25.88 7.44 11.42
N ASP A 42 -26.53 6.67 10.55
CA ASP A 42 -26.94 7.10 9.20
C ASP A 42 -28.13 8.08 9.20
N ASN A 43 -28.50 8.65 10.35
CA ASN A 43 -29.68 9.50 10.49
C ASN A 43 -29.30 10.95 10.85
N PRO A 44 -29.29 11.88 9.89
CA PRO A 44 -29.01 13.30 10.14
C PRO A 44 -29.97 13.96 11.16
N ALA A 45 -31.19 13.43 11.29
CA ALA A 45 -32.17 13.95 12.25
C ALA A 45 -31.83 13.63 13.71
N ILE A 46 -30.80 12.81 13.96
CA ILE A 46 -30.36 12.52 15.34
C ILE A 46 -29.91 13.79 16.06
N PHE A 47 -29.32 14.75 15.33
CA PHE A 47 -28.86 16.03 15.87
C PHE A 47 -29.99 17.01 16.20
N THR A 48 -31.14 16.89 15.53
CA THR A 48 -32.31 17.76 15.74
C THR A 48 -33.32 17.18 16.75
N SER A 49 -33.13 15.93 17.17
CA SER A 49 -34.03 15.26 18.10
C SER A 49 -34.08 15.96 19.47
N GLY A 50 -35.28 16.43 19.86
CA GLY A 50 -35.53 17.01 21.18
C GLY A 50 -35.13 18.49 21.37
N ILE A 51 -34.83 19.22 20.29
CA ILE A 51 -34.45 20.64 20.33
C ILE A 51 -35.64 21.52 19.90
N ILE A 52 -35.90 22.60 20.63
CA ILE A 52 -36.91 23.60 20.28
C ILE A 52 -36.31 24.53 19.23
N MET A 53 -37.01 24.70 18.10
CA MET A 53 -36.49 25.43 16.94
C MET A 53 -36.72 26.95 17.07
N ASP A 54 -35.67 27.66 17.46
CA ASP A 54 -35.54 29.12 17.40
C ASP A 54 -34.46 29.52 16.38
N ASN A 55 -34.42 30.79 15.94
CA ASN A 55 -33.44 31.29 14.95
C ASN A 55 -31.97 30.96 15.31
N ILE A 56 -31.62 30.96 16.60
CA ILE A 56 -30.27 30.62 17.09
C ILE A 56 -29.99 29.12 16.90
N THR A 57 -30.97 28.28 17.21
CA THR A 57 -30.85 26.83 17.04
C THR A 57 -30.81 26.41 15.58
N GLU A 58 -31.51 27.12 14.69
CA GLU A 58 -31.46 26.86 13.24
C GLU A 58 -30.05 27.06 12.68
N GLN A 59 -29.37 28.14 13.08
CA GLN A 59 -27.99 28.39 12.69
C GLN A 59 -27.03 27.31 13.24
N ALA A 60 -27.21 26.91 14.51
CA ALA A 60 -26.42 25.84 15.11
C ALA A 60 -26.62 24.50 14.40
N MET A 61 -27.86 24.17 14.01
CA MET A 61 -28.17 22.94 13.26
C MET A 61 -27.54 22.92 11.87
N ASN A 62 -27.58 24.04 11.15
CA ASN A 62 -26.94 24.15 9.83
C ASN A 62 -25.41 23.96 9.94
N GLU A 63 -24.78 24.52 10.98
CA GLU A 63 -23.36 24.31 11.23
C GLU A 63 -23.05 22.83 11.55
N ILE A 64 -23.87 22.18 12.40
CA ILE A 64 -23.73 20.75 12.71
C ILE A 64 -23.83 19.90 11.44
N GLU A 65 -24.86 20.12 10.62
CA GLU A 65 -25.05 19.39 9.36
C GLU A 65 -23.86 19.59 8.42
N THR A 66 -23.38 20.82 8.28
CA THR A 66 -22.20 21.13 7.47
C THR A 66 -20.95 20.40 7.98
N ARG A 67 -20.70 20.42 9.30
CA ARG A 67 -19.55 19.70 9.90
C ARG A 67 -19.67 18.19 9.74
N HIS A 68 -20.86 17.63 9.94
CA HIS A 68 -21.11 16.19 9.78
C HIS A 68 -20.87 15.74 8.33
N ASN A 69 -21.37 16.50 7.36
CA ASN A 69 -21.09 16.25 5.93
C ASN A 69 -19.59 16.28 5.60
N GLU A 70 -18.81 17.15 6.25
CA GLU A 70 -17.35 17.16 6.09
C GLU A 70 -16.68 15.93 6.71
N ILE A 71 -17.16 15.45 7.87
CA ILE A 71 -16.71 14.19 8.47
C ILE A 71 -17.01 13.02 7.53
N ILE A 72 -18.20 12.95 6.93
CA ILE A 72 -18.56 11.89 5.98
C ILE A 72 -17.62 11.90 4.76
N LYS A 73 -17.37 13.08 4.16
CA LYS A 73 -16.44 13.22 3.03
C LYS A 73 -15.03 12.78 3.40
N LEU A 74 -14.60 13.14 4.60
CA LEU A 74 -13.31 12.74 5.14
C LEU A 74 -13.20 11.22 5.28
N GLU A 75 -14.18 10.58 5.91
CA GLU A 75 -14.20 9.12 6.11
C GLU A 75 -14.22 8.37 4.78
N ASN A 76 -14.99 8.85 3.79
CA ASN A 76 -14.98 8.28 2.44
C ASN A 76 -13.60 8.40 1.79
N SER A 77 -12.95 9.56 1.89
CA SER A 77 -11.59 9.75 1.36
C SER A 77 -10.57 8.83 2.04
N ILE A 78 -10.71 8.58 3.34
CA ILE A 78 -9.84 7.65 4.08
C ILE A 78 -10.11 6.20 3.63
N ARG A 79 -11.36 5.80 3.42
CA ARG A 79 -11.72 4.46 2.91
C ARG A 79 -11.16 4.24 1.50
N GLU A 80 -11.35 5.18 0.58
CA GLU A 80 -10.78 5.09 -0.78
C GLU A 80 -9.26 4.96 -0.74
N LEU A 81 -8.60 5.74 0.11
CA LEU A 81 -7.16 5.67 0.29
C LEU A 81 -6.73 4.30 0.84
N HIS A 82 -7.45 3.77 1.82
CA HIS A 82 -7.23 2.44 2.37
C HIS A 82 -7.36 1.35 1.30
N ASP A 83 -8.38 1.41 0.45
CA ASP A 83 -8.59 0.44 -0.62
C ASP A 83 -7.44 0.50 -1.65
N MET A 84 -7.03 1.70 -2.07
CA MET A 84 -5.86 1.87 -2.93
C MET A 84 -4.58 1.29 -2.30
N PHE A 85 -4.43 1.37 -0.97
CA PHE A 85 -3.31 0.75 -0.27
C PHE A 85 -3.35 -0.76 -0.26
N MET A 86 -4.54 -1.33 -0.06
CA MET A 86 -4.72 -2.78 -0.10
C MET A 86 -4.45 -3.32 -1.51
N ASP A 87 -4.89 -2.61 -2.54
CA ASP A 87 -4.56 -2.94 -3.93
C ASP A 87 -3.06 -2.86 -4.19
N MET A 88 -2.39 -1.80 -3.72
CA MET A 88 -0.94 -1.67 -3.85
C MET A 88 -0.18 -2.78 -3.10
N ALA A 89 -0.66 -3.18 -1.92
CA ALA A 89 -0.09 -4.29 -1.16
C ALA A 89 -0.20 -5.62 -1.93
N MET A 90 -1.37 -5.91 -2.51
CA MET A 90 -1.58 -7.10 -3.34
C MET A 90 -0.70 -7.11 -4.61
N LEU A 91 -0.52 -5.95 -5.25
CA LEU A 91 0.37 -5.83 -6.41
C LEU A 91 1.84 -6.10 -6.05
N VAL A 92 2.33 -5.56 -4.93
CA VAL A 92 3.70 -5.81 -4.45
C VAL A 92 3.90 -7.26 -4.04
N GLU A 93 2.86 -7.90 -3.48
CA GLU A 93 2.90 -9.31 -3.12
C GLU A 93 3.03 -10.19 -4.37
N SER A 94 2.14 -10.01 -5.35
CA SER A 94 2.11 -10.78 -6.60
C SER A 94 3.37 -10.63 -7.46
N GLN A 95 3.95 -9.43 -7.53
CA GLN A 95 5.20 -9.17 -8.26
C GLN A 95 6.43 -9.80 -7.61
N GLY A 96 6.35 -10.19 -6.34
CA GLY A 96 7.48 -10.73 -5.60
C GLY A 96 7.99 -12.09 -6.08
N GLY A 97 7.11 -12.93 -6.65
CA GLY A 97 7.54 -14.19 -7.24
C GLY A 97 8.43 -14.00 -8.48
N LEU A 98 8.15 -12.99 -9.29
CA LEU A 98 8.92 -12.68 -10.49
C LEU A 98 10.32 -12.16 -10.16
N VAL A 99 10.43 -11.25 -9.19
CA VAL A 99 11.72 -10.70 -8.74
C VAL A 99 12.63 -11.80 -8.19
N ASN A 100 12.08 -12.71 -7.39
CA ASN A 100 12.81 -13.87 -6.87
C ASN A 100 13.28 -14.80 -8.00
N ASN A 101 12.42 -15.07 -9.00
CA ASN A 101 12.79 -15.90 -10.13
C ASN A 101 13.92 -15.26 -10.97
N ILE A 102 13.87 -13.94 -11.19
CA ILE A 102 14.92 -13.22 -11.91
C ILE A 102 16.23 -13.26 -11.13
N GLU A 103 16.19 -13.04 -9.80
CA GLU A 103 17.38 -13.16 -8.95
C GLU A 103 17.99 -14.56 -9.07
N HIS A 104 17.18 -15.61 -8.96
CA HIS A 104 17.64 -16.99 -9.07
C HIS A 104 18.30 -17.28 -10.42
N ARG A 105 17.68 -16.85 -11.53
CA ARG A 105 18.23 -17.05 -12.88
C ARG A 105 19.55 -16.31 -13.08
N VAL A 106 19.67 -15.11 -12.51
CA VAL A 106 20.90 -14.32 -12.60
C VAL A 106 22.01 -14.93 -11.73
N GLN A 107 21.67 -15.51 -10.57
CA GLN A 107 22.63 -16.28 -9.75
C GLN A 107 23.11 -17.54 -10.47
N GLU A 108 22.22 -18.32 -11.08
CA GLU A 108 22.63 -19.49 -11.90
C GLU A 108 23.58 -19.07 -13.03
N ALA A 109 23.28 -17.97 -13.73
CA ALA A 109 24.16 -17.45 -14.78
C ALA A 109 25.54 -17.05 -14.25
N GLN A 110 25.62 -16.50 -13.04
CA GLN A 110 26.88 -16.18 -12.37
C GLN A 110 27.72 -17.44 -12.16
N GLU A 111 27.11 -18.51 -11.63
CA GLU A 111 27.81 -19.77 -11.38
C GLU A 111 28.40 -20.37 -12.66
N TYR A 112 27.65 -20.34 -13.77
CA TYR A 112 28.16 -20.84 -15.06
C TYR A 112 29.32 -20.00 -15.60
N VAL A 113 29.23 -18.67 -15.50
CA VAL A 113 30.29 -17.77 -15.99
C VAL A 113 31.54 -17.87 -15.12
N GLU A 114 31.38 -18.07 -13.81
CA GLU A 114 32.49 -18.26 -12.88
C GLU A 114 33.22 -19.59 -13.10
N GLN A 115 32.48 -20.66 -13.37
CA GLN A 115 33.05 -21.95 -13.81
C GLN A 115 33.79 -21.82 -15.16
N ALA A 116 33.26 -21.03 -16.09
CA ALA A 116 33.94 -20.74 -17.36
C ALA A 116 35.25 -19.97 -17.14
N LYS A 117 35.24 -18.97 -16.25
CA LYS A 117 36.42 -18.18 -15.86
C LYS A 117 37.53 -19.06 -15.29
N GLU A 118 37.19 -20.09 -14.52
CA GLU A 118 38.17 -21.02 -13.94
C GLU A 118 38.69 -22.06 -14.93
N SER A 119 37.84 -22.52 -15.87
CA SER A 119 38.16 -23.61 -16.80
C SER A 119 38.92 -23.16 -18.05
N VAL A 120 38.66 -21.96 -18.58
CA VAL A 120 39.30 -21.42 -19.80
C VAL A 120 40.84 -21.29 -19.66
N PRO A 121 41.40 -20.77 -18.56
CA PRO A 121 42.86 -20.70 -18.37
C PRO A 121 43.52 -22.09 -18.29
N LYS A 122 42.80 -23.11 -17.78
CA LYS A 122 43.29 -24.49 -17.74
C LYS A 122 43.48 -25.04 -19.16
N CYS A 123 42.60 -24.70 -20.11
CA CYS A 123 42.71 -25.09 -21.51
C CYS A 123 43.95 -24.51 -22.22
N LYS A 124 44.40 -23.31 -21.81
CA LYS A 124 45.61 -22.64 -22.33
C LYS A 124 46.89 -23.44 -22.06
N LYS A 125 46.93 -24.18 -20.95
CA LYS A 125 48.07 -25.04 -20.57
C LYS A 125 48.28 -26.23 -21.52
N PHE A 126 47.24 -26.67 -22.23
CA PHE A 126 47.29 -27.88 -23.06
C PHE A 126 47.54 -27.63 -24.56
N LYS A 127 47.46 -26.39 -25.08
CA LYS A 127 47.52 -26.11 -26.52
C LYS A 127 48.37 -24.87 -26.86
N LYS A 128 49.66 -25.08 -27.19
CA LYS A 128 50.64 -24.06 -27.64
C LYS A 128 50.77 -23.93 -29.18
N THR A 129 49.72 -24.19 -29.95
CA THR A 129 49.73 -23.90 -31.40
C THR A 129 49.16 -22.50 -31.66
N SER A 130 49.90 -21.64 -32.36
CA SER A 130 49.62 -20.18 -32.52
C SER A 130 48.14 -19.87 -32.78
N LYS A 131 47.51 -20.54 -33.75
CA LYS A 131 46.12 -20.28 -34.15
C LYS A 131 45.06 -20.70 -33.12
N ARG A 132 45.35 -21.71 -32.30
CA ARG A 132 44.41 -22.24 -31.31
C ARG A 132 44.54 -21.54 -29.96
N GLY A 133 45.73 -21.03 -29.63
CA GLY A 133 45.97 -20.15 -28.48
C GLY A 133 45.22 -18.82 -28.60
N GLU A 134 45.32 -18.15 -29.76
CA GLU A 134 44.61 -16.88 -30.03
C GLU A 134 43.08 -17.00 -29.96
N MET A 135 42.54 -18.19 -30.23
CA MET A 135 41.10 -18.46 -30.06
C MET A 135 40.73 -18.58 -28.59
N ILE A 136 41.58 -19.22 -27.77
CA ILE A 136 41.39 -19.35 -26.32
C ILE A 136 41.51 -17.98 -25.64
N ASP A 137 42.45 -17.14 -26.06
CA ASP A 137 42.62 -15.78 -25.53
C ASP A 137 41.38 -14.89 -25.80
N ARG A 138 40.77 -15.05 -26.99
CA ARG A 138 39.50 -14.37 -27.32
C ARG A 138 38.32 -14.87 -26.48
N ILE A 139 38.29 -16.18 -26.18
CA ILE A 139 37.27 -16.76 -25.30
C ILE A 139 37.48 -16.26 -23.86
N GLU A 140 38.71 -16.25 -23.36
CA GLU A 140 39.10 -15.73 -22.05
C GLU A 140 38.63 -14.28 -21.87
N TYR A 141 38.94 -13.42 -22.85
CA TYR A 141 38.49 -12.02 -22.87
C TYR A 141 36.96 -11.90 -22.79
N ASN A 142 36.21 -12.65 -23.61
CA ASN A 142 34.75 -12.57 -23.63
C ASN A 142 34.11 -13.11 -22.34
N VAL A 143 34.69 -14.16 -21.75
CA VAL A 143 34.24 -14.70 -20.46
C VAL A 143 34.47 -13.69 -19.35
N GLU A 144 35.63 -13.05 -19.31
CA GLU A 144 35.94 -12.00 -18.33
C GLU A 144 34.98 -10.82 -18.42
N HIS A 145 34.67 -10.34 -19.63
CA HIS A 145 33.67 -9.28 -19.81
C HIS A 145 32.26 -9.71 -19.39
N SER A 146 31.92 -10.99 -19.61
CA SER A 146 30.62 -11.54 -19.23
C SER A 146 30.45 -11.60 -17.70
N VAL A 147 31.56 -11.80 -16.95
CA VAL A 147 31.56 -11.73 -15.48
C VAL A 147 31.08 -10.35 -15.02
N ASP A 148 31.66 -9.28 -15.56
CA ASP A 148 31.34 -7.90 -15.16
C ASP A 148 29.86 -7.56 -15.37
N TYR A 149 29.27 -8.01 -16.49
CA TYR A 149 27.85 -7.81 -16.77
C TYR A 149 26.95 -8.60 -15.82
N VAL A 150 27.31 -9.84 -15.52
CA VAL A 150 26.53 -10.69 -14.61
C VAL A 150 26.66 -10.21 -13.16
N GLU A 151 27.84 -9.79 -12.71
CA GLU A 151 28.03 -9.21 -11.37
C GLU A 151 27.18 -7.94 -11.18
N ARG A 152 27.11 -7.09 -12.20
CA ARG A 152 26.23 -5.91 -12.18
C ARG A 152 24.76 -6.31 -12.09
N ALA A 153 24.33 -7.31 -12.88
CA ALA A 153 22.98 -7.83 -12.84
C ALA A 153 22.63 -8.42 -11.46
N VAL A 154 23.55 -9.18 -10.83
CA VAL A 154 23.40 -9.73 -9.48
C VAL A 154 23.24 -8.62 -8.44
N SER A 155 24.03 -7.55 -8.54
CA SER A 155 23.89 -6.38 -7.66
C SER A 155 22.49 -5.76 -7.79
N ASP A 156 22.00 -5.60 -9.01
CA ASP A 156 20.74 -4.92 -9.28
C ASP A 156 19.52 -5.78 -8.91
N THR A 157 19.56 -7.10 -9.13
CA THR A 157 18.52 -8.03 -8.65
C THR A 157 18.48 -8.10 -7.13
N LYS A 158 19.63 -8.12 -6.45
CA LYS A 158 19.70 -8.05 -4.98
C LYS A 158 19.11 -6.76 -4.42
N LYS A 159 19.33 -5.62 -5.09
CA LYS A 159 18.68 -4.35 -4.72
C LYS A 159 17.17 -4.43 -4.94
N ALA A 160 16.71 -5.00 -6.04
CA ALA A 160 15.29 -5.17 -6.33
C ALA A 160 14.58 -6.02 -5.25
N VAL A 161 15.18 -7.13 -4.82
CA VAL A 161 14.68 -7.96 -3.71
C VAL A 161 14.63 -7.18 -2.40
N LYS A 162 15.66 -6.38 -2.10
CA LYS A 162 15.65 -5.50 -0.91
C LYS A 162 14.51 -4.48 -0.98
N TYR A 163 14.28 -3.83 -2.13
CA TYR A 163 13.18 -2.88 -2.28
C TYR A 163 11.81 -3.56 -2.16
N GLN A 164 11.61 -4.72 -2.77
CA GLN A 164 10.43 -5.54 -2.60
C GLN A 164 10.18 -5.89 -1.12
N SER A 165 11.21 -6.33 -0.40
CA SER A 165 11.09 -6.68 1.03
C SER A 165 10.69 -5.48 1.90
N LYS A 166 11.20 -4.29 1.59
CA LYS A 166 10.82 -3.04 2.25
C LYS A 166 9.39 -2.64 1.93
N ALA A 167 8.97 -2.76 0.67
CA ALA A 167 7.61 -2.47 0.24
C ALA A 167 6.59 -3.39 0.95
N ARG A 168 6.89 -4.69 1.08
CA ARG A 168 6.06 -5.65 1.83
C ARG A 168 5.92 -5.34 3.32
N ARG A 169 6.93 -4.74 3.96
CA ARG A 169 6.88 -4.36 5.39
C ARG A 169 6.00 -3.16 5.69
N VAL A 170 5.72 -2.33 4.67
CA VAL A 170 4.86 -1.15 4.81
C VAL A 170 3.39 -1.51 4.56
N SER A 171 3.12 -2.60 3.83
CA SER A 171 1.79 -3.21 3.76
C SER A 171 1.43 -3.81 5.12
N PRO A 172 0.27 -3.49 5.72
CA PRO A 172 -0.16 -4.17 6.92
C PRO A 172 -0.34 -5.65 6.57
N MET A 173 0.49 -6.51 7.15
CA MET A 173 0.21 -7.94 7.15
C MET A 173 -1.15 -8.11 7.84
N ARG A 174 -2.10 -8.75 7.15
CA ARG A 174 -3.31 -9.29 7.78
C ARG A 174 -2.91 -9.97 9.09
N GLY A 175 -3.28 -9.39 10.22
CA GLY A 175 -3.38 -10.14 11.47
C GLY A 175 -4.52 -11.13 11.29
N GLU A 176 -4.26 -12.42 11.49
CA GLU A 176 -5.21 -13.53 11.33
C GLU A 176 -6.42 -13.48 12.30
N ASN A 177 -6.75 -12.35 12.92
CA ASN A 177 -7.81 -12.24 13.93
C ASN A 177 -8.87 -11.16 13.66
N ASP A 178 -8.81 -10.41 12.56
CA ASP A 178 -9.92 -9.53 12.19
C ASP A 178 -10.95 -10.32 11.38
N ALA A 179 -11.95 -10.80 12.10
CA ALA A 179 -13.09 -11.52 11.58
C ALA A 179 -13.73 -10.80 10.39
N CYS A 180 -13.72 -11.49 9.24
CA CYS A 180 -14.81 -11.54 8.26
C CYS A 180 -15.60 -10.23 8.07
N VAL A 181 -15.10 -9.32 7.22
CA VAL A 181 -16.03 -8.51 6.41
C VAL A 181 -16.44 -9.42 5.24
N PRO A 182 -17.71 -9.82 5.13
CA PRO A 182 -18.13 -10.68 4.04
C PRO A 182 -17.87 -9.96 2.70
N PRO A 183 -17.44 -10.69 1.65
CA PRO A 183 -17.38 -10.11 0.32
C PRO A 183 -18.79 -9.63 -0.02
N CYS A 184 -18.91 -8.37 -0.43
CA CYS A 184 -20.15 -7.77 -0.91
C CYS A 184 -20.96 -8.78 -1.70
N SER A 185 -22.02 -9.29 -1.08
CA SER A 185 -23.02 -10.10 -1.76
C SER A 185 -23.50 -9.29 -2.94
N HIS A 186 -23.44 -9.90 -4.12
CA HIS A 186 -23.91 -9.34 -5.37
C HIS A 186 -25.24 -8.65 -5.17
N VAL A 187 -25.27 -7.33 -5.41
CA VAL A 187 -26.54 -6.63 -5.63
C VAL A 187 -27.14 -7.26 -6.89
N ASN A 188 -28.11 -8.13 -6.69
CA ASN A 188 -28.83 -8.77 -7.77
C ASN A 188 -29.69 -7.70 -8.46
N LEU A 189 -29.24 -7.22 -9.60
CA LEU A 189 -29.84 -6.14 -10.38
C LEU A 189 -31.15 -6.56 -11.11
N GLN A 190 -31.88 -7.56 -10.62
CA GLN A 190 -33.10 -8.09 -11.25
C GLN A 190 -34.42 -7.81 -10.51
N GLU A 191 -34.43 -7.17 -9.35
CA GLU A 191 -35.68 -6.76 -8.68
C GLU A 191 -35.99 -5.27 -8.79
N LEU A 192 -35.86 -4.72 -10.01
CA LEU A 192 -36.50 -3.46 -10.38
C LEU A 192 -37.57 -3.70 -11.46
N ARG A 193 -38.65 -4.38 -11.06
CA ARG A 193 -39.95 -4.35 -11.76
C ARG A 193 -41.06 -4.78 -10.81
N MET A 194 -41.66 -3.81 -10.14
CA MET A 194 -43.11 -3.60 -10.09
C MET A 194 -43.36 -2.15 -9.69
#